data_AF-X1DXX6-F1
#
_entry.id   AF-X1DXX6-F1
#
_cell.length_a   1.000
_cell.length_b   1.000
_cell.length_c   1.000
_cell.angle_alpha   90.00
_cell.angle_beta   90.00
_cell.angle_gamma   90.00
#
_symmetry.space_group_name_H-M   'P 1'
#
loop_
_entity.id
_entity.type
_entity.pdbx_description
1 polymer ?
#
loop_
_entity_poly.entity_id
_entity_poly.type
_entity_poly.pdbx_seq_one_letter_code
_entity_poly.pdbx_strand_id
1 'polypeptide(L)' 'MRITKNFSLQEFDSKDGAEMPSNVFKNVIDLAGDLQKIRDVAGCAIHINSAYRSPAHNKAIGGVSNSQHLLGRASD' A
#
# COMPACT_ATOMS: atom_id res chain seq x y z
N MET A 1 -4.73 -0.83 12.66
CA MET A 1 -6.19 -0.86 12.38
C MET A 1 -6.46 -1.83 11.24
N ARG A 2 -7.46 -2.72 11.31
CA ARG A 2 -7.91 -3.50 10.13
C ARG A 2 -8.74 -2.61 9.22
N ILE A 3 -8.45 -2.62 7.92
CA ILE A 3 -9.17 -1.81 6.91
C ILE A 3 -10.00 -2.67 5.97
N THR A 4 -9.71 -3.98 5.90
CA THR A 4 -10.57 -4.98 5.28
C THR A 4 -10.61 -6.25 6.15
N LYS A 5 -11.33 -7.28 5.67
CA LYS A 5 -11.37 -8.58 6.35
C LYS A 5 -9.98 -9.17 6.50
N ASN A 6 -9.14 -9.11 5.48
CA ASN A 6 -7.83 -9.77 5.45
C ASN A 6 -6.62 -8.85 5.52
N PHE A 7 -6.80 -7.53 5.39
CA PHE A 7 -5.69 -6.57 5.42
C PHE A 7 -5.84 -5.50 6.51
N SER A 8 -4.71 -5.12 7.08
CA SER A 8 -4.55 -4.05 8.05
C SER A 8 -3.82 -2.86 7.44
N LEU A 9 -4.08 -1.66 7.98
CA LEU A 9 -3.45 -0.43 7.49
C LEU A 9 -1.91 -0.50 7.55
N GLN A 10 -1.36 -1.13 8.59
CA GLN A 10 0.08 -1.20 8.80
C GLN A 10 0.82 -1.94 7.69
N GLU A 11 0.15 -2.88 7.01
CA GLU A 11 0.70 -3.58 5.85
C GLU A 11 0.94 -2.66 4.65
N PHE A 12 0.31 -1.47 4.64
CA PHE A 12 0.44 -0.48 3.59
C PHE A 12 1.38 0.66 3.93
N ASP A 13 1.89 0.74 5.17
CA ASP A 13 2.77 1.83 5.61
C ASP A 13 4.12 1.79 4.90
N SER A 14 4.75 2.95 4.78
CA SER A 14 6.09 3.05 4.22
C SER A 14 7.11 2.43 5.18
N LYS A 15 8.03 1.61 4.65
CA LYS A 15 9.02 0.88 5.45
C LYS A 15 10.00 1.76 6.23
N ASP A 16 10.14 3.03 5.83
CA ASP A 16 10.94 4.02 6.54
C ASP A 16 10.20 4.64 7.74
N GLY A 17 8.96 4.23 8.02
CA GLY A 17 8.16 4.73 9.13
C GLY A 17 7.59 6.14 8.90
N ALA A 18 7.71 6.69 7.69
CA ALA A 18 7.14 7.99 7.37
C ALA A 18 5.61 7.96 7.46
N GLU A 19 5.03 9.02 8.02
CA GLU A 19 3.57 9.16 8.12
C GLU A 19 2.94 9.19 6.73
N MET A 20 1.85 8.43 6.58
CA MET A 20 1.07 8.39 5.35
C MET A 20 0.19 9.64 5.23
N PRO A 21 0.33 10.45 4.17
CA PRO A 21 -0.52 11.61 3.95
C PRO A 21 -2.00 11.22 3.81
N SER A 22 -2.91 12.08 4.27
CA SER A 22 -4.35 11.79 4.26
C SER A 22 -4.93 11.54 2.86
N ASN A 23 -4.36 12.16 1.82
CA ASN A 23 -4.75 11.91 0.42
C ASN A 23 -4.26 10.56 -0.09
N VAL A 24 -3.10 10.08 0.38
CA VAL A 24 -2.57 8.75 0.08
C VAL A 24 -3.38 7.68 0.81
N PHE A 25 -3.75 7.95 2.07
CA PHE A 25 -4.59 7.06 2.87
C PHE A 25 -5.89 6.67 2.16
N LYS A 26 -6.58 7.63 1.51
CA LYS A 26 -7.79 7.34 0.73
C LYS A 26 -7.53 6.32 -0.39
N ASN A 27 -6.45 6.50 -1.15
CA ASN A 27 -6.08 5.57 -2.22
C ASN A 27 -5.70 4.18 -1.66
N VAL A 28 -5.09 4.12 -0.47
CA VAL A 28 -4.78 2.86 0.21
C VAL A 28 -6.03 2.10 0.63
N ILE A 29 -7.08 2.78 1.08
CA ILE A 29 -8.37 2.15 1.38
C ILE A 29 -8.96 1.51 0.12
N ASP A 30 -8.94 2.23 -1.01
CA ASP A 30 -9.44 1.72 -2.29
C ASP A 30 -8.60 0.51 -2.76
N LEU A 31 -7.27 0.63 -2.73
CA LEU A 31 -6.33 -0.44 -3.06
C LEU A 31 -6.55 -1.69 -2.19
N ALA A 32 -6.71 -1.52 -0.88
CA ALA A 32 -6.96 -2.63 0.03
C ALA A 32 -8.29 -3.34 -0.28
N GLY A 33 -9.32 -2.57 -0.67
CA GLY A 33 -10.60 -3.11 -1.13
C GLY A 33 -10.46 -3.96 -2.39
N ASP A 34 -9.66 -3.51 -3.35
CA ASP A 34 -9.41 -4.27 -4.58
C ASP A 34 -8.56 -5.52 -4.32
N LEU A 35 -7.52 -5.43 -3.51
CA LEU A 35 -6.73 -6.60 -3.08
C LEU A 35 -7.60 -7.63 -2.33
N GLN A 36 -8.58 -7.17 -1.55
CA GLN A 36 -9.52 -8.06 -0.87
C GLN A 36 -10.36 -8.85 -1.88
N LYS A 37 -10.87 -8.21 -2.94
CA LYS A 37 -11.61 -8.90 -4.00
C LYS A 37 -10.73 -9.93 -4.69
N ILE A 38 -9.48 -9.57 -5.01
CA ILE A 38 -8.52 -10.50 -5.63
C ILE A 38 -8.27 -11.69 -4.71
N ARG A 39 -8.04 -11.47 -3.42
CA ARG A 39 -7.84 -12.53 -2.43
C ARG A 39 -9.05 -13.47 -2.33
N ASP A 40 -10.25 -12.91 -2.30
CA ASP A 40 -11.49 -13.70 -2.20
C ASP A 40 -11.69 -14.59 -3.45
N VAL A 41 -11.32 -14.10 -4.64
CA VAL A 41 -11.36 -14.88 -5.89
C VAL A 41 -10.22 -15.91 -5.97
N ALA A 42 -9.00 -15.53 -5.58
CA ALA A 42 -7.84 -16.41 -5.63
C ALA A 42 -7.91 -17.56 -4.61
N GLY A 43 -8.67 -17.39 -3.52
CA GLY A 43 -8.85 -18.40 -2.48
C GLY A 43 -7.58 -18.68 -1.65
N CYS A 44 -6.54 -17.86 -1.79
CA CYS A 44 -5.28 -18.00 -1.08
C CYS A 44 -4.86 -16.69 -0.41
N ALA A 45 -3.87 -16.75 0.49
CA ALA A 45 -3.36 -15.55 1.15
C ALA A 45 -2.54 -14.69 0.17
N ILE A 46 -2.73 -13.37 0.27
CA ILE A 46 -1.91 -12.36 -0.41
C ILE A 46 -1.14 -11.63 0.68
N HIS A 47 0.18 -11.51 0.50
CA HIS A 47 1.09 -10.81 1.40
C HIS A 47 1.60 -9.56 0.71
N ILE A 48 1.48 -8.40 1.36
CA ILE A 48 1.98 -7.13 0.85
C ILE A 48 3.43 -6.98 1.29
N ASN A 49 4.35 -6.95 0.34
CA ASN A 49 5.75 -6.67 0.60
C ASN A 49 5.98 -5.16 0.70
N SER A 50 5.32 -4.36 -0.14
CA SER A 50 5.33 -2.90 0.01
C SER A 50 4.12 -2.25 -0.64
N ALA A 51 3.59 -1.17 -0.05
CA ALA A 51 2.55 -0.35 -0.70
C ALA A 51 2.93 1.13 -0.73
N TYR A 52 2.50 1.96 0.22
CA TYR A 52 2.94 3.35 0.24
C TYR A 52 4.46 3.42 0.39
N ARG A 53 5.08 4.31 -0.39
CA ARG A 53 6.47 4.71 -0.19
C ARG A 53 6.51 6.20 0.01
N SER A 54 7.16 6.65 1.07
CA SER A 54 7.48 8.06 1.23
C SER A 54 8.36 8.53 0.05
N PRO A 55 8.38 9.84 -0.26
CA PRO A 55 9.31 10.37 -1.26
C PRO A 55 10.77 10.02 -0.96
N ALA A 56 11.17 10.00 0.31
CA ALA A 56 12.52 9.66 0.75
C ALA A 56 12.82 8.17 0.53
N HIS A 57 11.92 7.29 0.97
CA HIS A 57 12.04 5.85 0.78
C HIS A 57 12.04 5.47 -0.71
N ASN A 58 11.12 6.01 -1.49
CA ASN A 58 11.06 5.75 -2.94
C ASN A 58 12.36 6.18 -3.62
N LYS A 59 12.91 7.35 -3.28
CA LYS A 59 14.21 7.80 -3.83
C LYS A 59 15.37 6.91 -3.38
N ALA A 60 15.39 6.51 -2.10
CA ALA A 60 16.47 5.68 -1.54
C ALA A 60 16.62 4.33 -2.25
N ILE A 61 15.50 3.76 -2.74
CA ILE A 61 15.50 2.49 -3.48
C ILE A 61 15.54 2.67 -5.01
N GLY A 62 15.81 3.88 -5.50
CA GLY A 62 15.89 4.15 -6.94
C GLY A 62 14.54 4.22 -7.67
N GLY A 63 13.45 4.46 -6.95
CA GLY A 63 12.12 4.63 -7.52
C GLY A 63 11.98 5.91 -8.36
N VAL A 64 11.14 5.83 -9.39
CA VAL A 64 10.84 6.95 -10.29
C VAL A 64 9.94 8.00 -9.64
N SER A 65 10.00 9.25 -10.12
CA SER A 65 9.27 10.39 -9.56
C SER A 65 7.74 10.29 -9.71
N ASN A 66 7.26 9.56 -10.71
CA ASN A 66 5.83 9.31 -10.97
C ASN A 66 5.36 7.92 -10.49
N SER A 67 6.09 7.33 -9.54
CA SER A 67 5.79 6.02 -8.95
C SER A 67 4.40 6.00 -8.30
N GLN A 68 3.62 4.96 -8.58
CA GLN A 68 2.28 4.79 -8.00
C GLN A 68 2.31 4.45 -6.50
N HIS A 69 3.45 3.97 -5.98
CA HIS A 69 3.66 3.78 -4.55
C HIS A 69 3.63 5.11 -3.78
N LEU A 70 4.10 6.22 -4.38
CA LEU A 70 4.01 7.56 -3.78
C LEU A 70 2.56 8.01 -3.60
N LEU A 71 1.67 7.50 -4.45
CA LEU A 71 0.26 7.85 -4.46
C LEU A 71 -0.61 6.88 -3.66
N GLY A 72 -0.05 5.79 -3.11
CA GLY A 72 -0.84 4.76 -2.43
C GLY A 72 -1.73 3.94 -3.37
N ARG A 73 -1.35 3.86 -4.65
CA ARG A 73 -2.12 3.18 -5.72
C ARG A 73 -1.46 1.88 -6.20
N ALA A 74 -0.36 1.48 -5.59
CA ALA A 74 0.38 0.27 -5.94
C ALA A 74 0.76 -0.52 -4.70
N SER A 75 0.80 -1.83 -4.86
CA SER A 75 1.36 -2.79 -3.92
C SER A 75 2.20 -3.81 -4.67
N ASP A 76 3.32 -4.18 -4.07
CA ASP A 76 4.16 -5.32 -4.44
C ASP A 76 3.94 -6.47 -3.46
#